data_AF-A0A9D5JLY0-F1
#
_entry.id   AF-A0A9D5JLY0-F1
#
_cell.length_a   1.000
_cell.length_b   1.000
_cell.length_c   1.000
_cell.angle_alpha   90.00
_cell.angle_beta   90.00
_cell.angle_gamma   90.00
#
_symmetry.space_group_name_H-M   'P 1'
#
loop_
_entity.id
_entity.type
_entity.pdbx_description
1 polymer ?
#
loop_
_entity_poly.entity_id
_entity_poly.type
_entity_poly.pdbx_seq_one_letter_code
_entity_poly.pdbx_strand_id
1 'polypeptide(L)' 'MQSGIVSDLEVDSVAVFDLVMRLEDHYDISIPMEMISDIKTVGELIAAIRQLAAE' A
#
# COMPACT_ATOMS: atom_id res chain seq x y z
N MET A 1 22.02 -7.73 8.94
CA MET A 1 20.65 -7.97 9.44
C MET A 1 19.83 -6.77 9.02
N GLN A 2 19.23 -6.83 7.83
CA GLN A 2 18.46 -5.71 7.26
C GLN A 2 17.02 -6.20 7.22
N SER A 3 16.24 -5.83 8.23
CA SER A 3 14.84 -6.20 8.38
C SER A 3 14.04 -5.44 7.31
N GLY A 4 13.78 -6.12 6.20
CA GLY A 4 12.89 -5.65 5.15
C GLY A 4 11.49 -6.16 5.45
N ILE A 5 10.51 -5.25 5.44
CA ILE A 5 9.08 -5.53 5.66
C ILE A 5 8.56 -6.66 4.74
N VAL A 6 9.20 -6.86 3.58
CA VAL A 6 8.92 -7.91 2.59
C VAL A 6 9.21 -9.34 3.10
N SER A 7 10.01 -9.53 4.15
CA SER A 7 10.34 -10.87 4.67
C SER A 7 9.61 -11.27 5.95
N ASP A 8 8.93 -10.34 6.63
CA ASP A 8 8.29 -10.61 7.95
C ASP A 8 6.76 -10.68 7.87
N LEU A 9 6.16 -10.06 6.83
CA LEU A 9 4.74 -10.17 6.58
C LEU A 9 4.59 -11.03 5.32
N GLU A 10 4.23 -12.30 5.48
CA GLU A 10 3.71 -13.18 4.43
C GLU A 10 2.35 -12.63 3.91
N VAL A 11 2.29 -11.35 3.54
CA VAL A 11 1.13 -10.77 2.87
C VAL A 11 1.18 -11.32 1.47
N ASP A 12 0.49 -12.43 1.26
CA ASP A 12 0.14 -12.87 -0.07
C ASP A 12 -0.37 -11.66 -0.85
N SER A 13 0.05 -11.51 -2.10
CA SER A 13 -0.29 -10.36 -2.96
C SER A 13 -1.80 -10.04 -2.98
N VAL A 14 -2.66 -11.04 -2.69
CA VAL A 14 -4.11 -10.92 -2.48
C VAL A 14 -4.46 -10.04 -1.27
N ALA A 15 -3.80 -10.23 -0.13
CA ALA A 15 -4.07 -9.45 1.08
C ALA A 15 -3.61 -7.99 0.95
N VAL A 16 -2.58 -7.71 0.15
CA VAL A 16 -2.21 -6.34 -0.24
C VAL A 16 -3.33 -5.72 -1.09
N PHE A 17 -3.86 -6.47 -2.05
CA PHE A 17 -4.96 -6.01 -2.91
C PHE A 17 -6.20 -5.66 -2.11
N ASP A 18 -6.62 -6.54 -1.20
CA ASP A 18 -7.78 -6.33 -0.31
C ASP A 18 -7.58 -5.14 0.65
N LEU A 19 -6.33 -4.88 1.05
CA LEU A 19 -6.00 -3.72 1.88
C LEU A 19 -6.11 -2.43 1.08
N VAL A 20 -5.55 -2.40 -0.13
CA VAL A 20 -5.63 -1.23 -1.02
C VAL A 20 -7.08 -0.90 -1.36
N MET A 21 -7.88 -1.87 -1.78
CA MET A 21 -9.31 -1.65 -2.10
C MET A 21 -10.10 -1.04 -0.94
N ARG A 22 -9.83 -1.48 0.29
CA ARG A 22 -10.48 -0.91 1.50
C ARG A 22 -10.01 0.50 1.80
N LEU A 23 -8.76 0.82 1.50
CA LEU A 23 -8.21 2.16 1.70
C LEU A 23 -8.73 3.13 0.64
N GLU A 24 -8.84 2.69 -0.62
CA GLU A 24 -9.49 3.44 -1.69
C GLU A 24 -10.91 3.85 -1.31
N ASP A 25 -11.74 2.91 -0.86
CA ASP A 25 -13.12 3.17 -0.42
C ASP A 25 -13.18 4.05 0.86
N HIS A 26 -12.27 3.85 1.81
CA HIS A 26 -12.27 4.60 3.07
C HIS A 26 -11.86 6.07 2.90
N TYR A 27 -10.89 6.33 2.04
CA TYR A 27 -10.37 7.68 1.79
C TYR A 27 -10.98 8.33 0.54
N ASP A 28 -11.86 7.64 -0.18
CA ASP A 28 -12.44 8.05 -1.47
C ASP A 28 -11.34 8.43 -2.49
N ILE A 29 -10.27 7.62 -2.53
CA ILE A 29 -9.12 7.80 -3.43
C ILE A 29 -9.01 6.63 -4.40
N SER A 30 -8.22 6.79 -5.46
CA SER A 30 -7.85 5.69 -6.35
C SER A 30 -6.33 5.57 -6.42
N ILE A 31 -5.82 4.37 -6.12
CA ILE A 31 -4.39 4.07 -6.05
C ILE A 31 -4.03 3.28 -7.32
N PRO A 32 -3.18 3.84 -8.21
CA PRO A 32 -2.79 3.15 -9.44
C PRO A 32 -1.91 1.93 -9.15
N MET A 33 -2.09 0.86 -9.92
CA MET A 33 -1.34 -0.40 -9.81
C MET A 33 0.18 -0.23 -9.97
N GLU A 34 0.62 0.77 -10.72
CA GLU A 34 2.04 1.14 -10.85
C GLU A 34 2.62 1.53 -9.48
N MET A 35 1.88 2.30 -8.70
CA MET A 35 2.27 2.72 -7.35
C MET A 35 2.25 1.53 -6.37
N ILE A 36 1.28 0.63 -6.49
CA ILE A 36 1.22 -0.61 -5.67
C ILE A 36 2.46 -1.49 -5.92
N SER A 37 2.91 -1.57 -7.18
CA SER A 37 4.08 -2.37 -7.55
C SER A 37 5.39 -1.82 -6.97
N ASP A 38 5.45 -0.50 -6.73
CA ASP A 38 6.60 0.18 -6.14
C ASP A 38 6.59 0.20 -4.60
N ILE A 39 5.43 -0.02 -3.97
CA ILE A 39 5.27 -0.08 -2.51
C ILE A 39 5.86 -1.39 -1.96
N LYS A 40 6.91 -1.28 -1.15
CA LYS A 40 7.57 -2.41 -0.48
C LYS A 40 7.33 -2.42 1.03
N THR A 41 6.84 -1.31 1.56
CA THR A 41 6.65 -1.08 2.99
C THR A 41 5.31 -0.42 3.28
N VAL A 42 4.79 -0.67 4.49
CA VAL A 42 3.59 0.03 4.98
C VAL A 42 3.82 1.56 5.04
N GLY A 43 5.07 2.01 5.27
CA GLY A 43 5.41 3.43 5.24
C GLY A 43 5.22 4.07 3.87
N GLU A 44 5.62 3.38 2.80
CA GLU A 44 5.41 3.85 1.42
C GLU A 44 3.93 3.87 1.06
N LEU A 45 3.14 2.87 1.50
CA LEU A 45 1.69 2.86 1.33
C LEU A 45 1.02 4.07 2.00
N ILE A 46 1.40 4.38 3.24
CA ILE A 46 0.85 5.55 3.95
C ILE A 46 1.25 6.85 3.26
N ALA A 47 2.48 6.95 2.76
CA ALA A 47 2.93 8.13 2.02
C ALA A 47 2.12 8.34 0.73
N ALA A 48 1.89 7.26 -0.03
CA ALA A 48 1.05 7.25 -1.23
C ALA A 48 -0.38 7.74 -0.94
N ILE A 49 -1.03 7.19 0.08
CA ILE A 49 -2.39 7.57 0.49
C ILE A 49 -2.44 9.04 0.89
N ARG A 50 -1.47 9.51 1.66
CA ARG A 50 -1.39 10.93 2.05
C ARG A 50 -1.22 11.85 0.86
N GLN A 51 -0.53 11.40 -0.18
CA GLN A 51 -0.32 12.19 -1.40
C GLN A 51 -1.61 12.28 -2.22
N LEU A 52 -2.36 11.19 -2.32
CA LEU A 52 -3.63 11.12 -3.06
C LEU A 52 -4.80 11.79 -2.32
N ALA A 53 -4.86 11.65 -0.99
CA ALA A 53 -5.93 12.22 -0.17
C ALA A 53 -5.71 13.71 0.20
N ALA A 54 -4.55 14.28 -0.15
CA ALA A 54 -4.27 15.70 0.06
C ALA A 54 -4.62 16.58 -1.15
N GLU A 55 -5.07 15.97 -2.25
CA GLU A 55 -5.73 16.65 -3.39
C GLU A 55 -7.25 16.67 -3.20
#